data_AF-A0A375IJK1-F1
#
_entry.id   AF-A0A375IJK1-F1
#
_cell.length_a   1.000
_cell.length_b   1.000
_cell.length_c   1.000
_cell.angle_alpha   90.00
_cell.angle_beta   90.00
_cell.angle_gamma   90.00
#
_symmetry.space_group_name_H-M   'P 1'
#
loop_
_entity.id
_entity.type
_entity.pdbx_description
1 polymer ?
#
loop_
_entity_poly.entity_id
_entity_poly.type
_entity_poly.pdbx_seq_one_letter_code
_entity_poly.pdbx_strand_id
1 'polypeptide(L)' 'MEAAQRYLDWLASKEANQLFAKDWAIVAYPGVARKVETIPANYEQMLVKNDFGYIAKNRERVLTEWQKRYASKSEKQP' A
#
# COMPACT_ATOMS: atom_id res chain seq x y z
N MET A 1 -18.45 -13.55 -10.09
CA MET A 1 -17.07 -13.24 -10.51
C MET A 1 -17.02 -11.97 -11.37
N GLU A 2 -17.86 -11.84 -12.39
CA GLU A 2 -17.89 -10.66 -13.29
C GLU A 2 -18.01 -9.31 -12.56
N ALA A 3 -18.95 -9.17 -11.61
CA ALA A 3 -19.12 -7.93 -10.87
C ALA A 3 -17.88 -7.54 -10.04
N ALA A 4 -17.22 -8.53 -9.43
CA ALA A 4 -15.98 -8.30 -8.68
C ALA A 4 -14.85 -7.85 -9.60
N GLN A 5 -14.70 -8.49 -10.77
CA GLN A 5 -13.71 -8.09 -11.76
C GLN A 5 -13.95 -6.66 -12.27
N ARG A 6 -15.18 -6.34 -12.67
CA ARG A 6 -15.55 -5.00 -13.13
C ARG A 6 -15.28 -3.93 -12.09
N TYR A 7 -15.49 -4.23 -10.81
CA TYR A 7 -15.16 -3.33 -9.73
C TYR A 7 -13.64 -3.13 -9.60
N LEU A 8 -12.84 -4.19 -9.64
CA LEU A 8 -11.37 -4.10 -9.61
C LEU A 8 -10.81 -3.35 -10.82
N ASP A 9 -11.37 -3.55 -12.01
CA ASP A 9 -10.99 -2.82 -13.22
C ASP A 9 -11.25 -1.32 -13.06
N TRP A 10 -12.38 -0.96 -12.45
CA TRP A 10 -12.68 0.43 -12.13
C TRP A 10 -11.69 1.01 -11.10
N LEU A 11 -11.35 0.27 -10.03
CA LEU A 11 -10.35 0.70 -9.04
C LEU A 11 -8.98 0.98 -9.66
N ALA A 12 -8.60 0.20 -10.69
CA ALA A 12 -7.34 0.37 -11.42
C ALA A 12 -7.37 1.54 -12.44
N SER A 13 -8.55 2.09 -12.74
CA SER A 13 -8.70 3.17 -13.72
C SER A 13 -8.10 4.51 -13.26
N LYS A 14 -7.80 5.38 -14.22
CA LYS A 14 -7.36 6.75 -13.95
C LYS A 14 -8.39 7.54 -13.13
N GLU A 15 -9.66 7.37 -13.46
CA GLU A 15 -10.75 8.13 -12.84
C GLU A 15 -10.91 7.79 -11.34
N ALA A 16 -10.87 6.51 -10.99
CA ALA A 16 -10.87 6.09 -9.58
C ALA A 16 -9.63 6.62 -8.83
N ASN A 17 -8.44 6.58 -9.45
CA ASN A 17 -7.23 7.09 -8.82
C ASN A 17 -7.24 8.62 -8.67
N GLN A 18 -7.92 9.36 -9.55
CA GLN A 18 -8.14 10.81 -9.39
C GLN A 18 -9.05 11.13 -8.20
N LEU A 19 -10.00 10.24 -7.90
CA LEU A 19 -10.81 10.32 -6.68
C LEU A 19 -9.96 10.04 -5.44
N PHE A 20 -9.15 8.96 -5.45
CA PHE A 20 -8.27 8.62 -4.33
C PHE A 20 -7.23 9.71 -4.03
N ALA A 21 -6.71 10.38 -5.06
CA ALA A 21 -5.72 11.45 -4.91
C ALA A 21 -6.26 12.71 -4.20
N LYS A 22 -7.55 12.75 -3.84
CA LYS A 22 -8.09 13.79 -2.95
C LYS A 22 -7.65 13.58 -1.51
N ASP A 23 -7.55 12.32 -1.07
CA ASP A 23 -7.32 11.96 0.33
C ASP A 23 -5.96 11.28 0.56
N TRP A 24 -5.35 10.73 -0.50
CA TRP A 24 -4.10 9.98 -0.43
C TRP A 24 -2.96 10.66 -1.21
N ALA A 25 -1.80 10.75 -0.57
CA ALA A 25 -0.58 11.26 -1.19
C ALA A 25 -0.05 10.33 -2.29
N ILE A 26 -0.24 9.02 -2.13
CA ILE A 26 0.21 8.00 -3.09
C ILE A 26 -1.01 7.28 -3.65
N VAL A 27 -1.10 7.21 -4.97
CA VAL A 27 -2.09 6.43 -5.71
C VAL A 27 -1.40 5.57 -6.75
N ALA A 28 -2.08 4.54 -7.26
CA ALA A 28 -1.46 3.56 -8.16
C ALA A 28 -1.21 4.13 -9.57
N TYR A 29 -1.99 5.12 -10.01
CA TYR A 29 -1.91 5.66 -11.36
C TYR A 29 -0.82 6.76 -11.49
N PRO A 30 0.21 6.58 -12.34
CA PRO A 30 1.30 7.55 -12.49
C PRO A 30 0.80 8.94 -12.90
N GLY A 31 1.35 9.97 -12.26
CA GLY A 31 1.02 11.38 -12.56
C GLY A 31 -0.36 11.85 -12.09
N VAL A 32 -1.09 11.03 -11.33
CA VAL A 32 -2.38 11.42 -10.72
C VAL A 32 -2.24 11.87 -9.27
N ALA A 33 -1.17 11.43 -8.58
CA ALA A 33 -0.87 11.85 -7.23
C ALA A 33 -0.80 13.38 -7.12
N ARG A 34 -1.40 13.93 -6.06
CA ARG A 34 -1.41 15.37 -5.80
C ARG A 34 -0.42 15.71 -4.70
N LYS A 35 0.16 16.91 -4.80
CA LYS A 35 0.99 17.45 -3.74
C LYS A 35 0.14 17.65 -2.48
N VAL A 36 0.58 17.05 -1.38
CA VAL A 36 0.09 17.35 -0.03
C VAL A 36 1.04 18.38 0.58
N GLU A 37 0.53 19.52 1.05
CA GLU A 37 1.36 20.65 1.49
C GLU A 37 2.36 20.30 2.60
N THR A 38 1.99 19.37 3.49
CA THR A 38 2.81 18.92 4.61
C THR A 38 3.81 17.83 4.25
N ILE A 39 3.81 17.33 3.01
CA ILE A 39 4.67 16.24 2.56
C ILE A 39 5.72 16.79 1.57
N PRO A 40 7.01 16.43 1.73
CA PRO A 40 8.06 16.85 0.79
C PRO A 40 7.72 16.46 -0.64
N ALA A 41 7.89 17.35 -1.62
CA ALA A 41 7.52 17.10 -3.02
C ALA A 41 8.26 15.91 -3.65
N ASN A 42 9.41 15.51 -3.10
CA ASN A 42 10.20 14.36 -3.53
C ASN A 42 9.89 13.07 -2.74
N TYR A 43 8.76 12.99 -2.03
CA TYR A 43 8.43 11.82 -1.18
C TYR A 43 8.45 10.48 -1.93
N GLU A 44 8.11 10.47 -3.21
CA GLU A 44 8.16 9.25 -4.03
C GLU A 44 9.57 8.65 -4.08
N GLN A 45 10.60 9.51 -4.09
CA GLN A 45 12.01 9.08 -4.06
C GLN A 45 12.47 8.64 -2.66
N MET A 46 11.71 9.00 -1.62
CA MET A 46 11.99 8.63 -0.22
C MET A 46 11.35 7.29 0.17
N LEU A 47 10.48 6.73 -0.68
CA LEU A 47 9.88 5.43 -0.43
C LEU A 47 10.96 4.34 -0.39
N VAL A 48 10.86 3.46 0.60
CA VAL A 48 11.72 2.28 0.65
C VAL A 48 11.46 1.43 -0.59
N LYS A 49 12.53 0.94 -1.22
CA LYS A 49 12.43 -0.04 -2.30
C LYS A 49 11.85 -1.34 -1.73
N ASN A 50 10.56 -1.55 -1.95
CA ASN A 50 9.85 -2.72 -1.44
C ASN A 50 9.52 -3.70 -2.57
N ASP A 51 10.00 -4.94 -2.43
CA ASP A 51 9.62 -6.04 -3.31
C ASP A 51 8.43 -6.80 -2.72
N PHE A 52 7.23 -6.42 -3.15
CA PHE A 52 5.99 -7.07 -2.72
C PHE A 52 5.92 -8.55 -3.13
N GLY A 53 6.57 -8.94 -4.23
CA GLY A 53 6.64 -10.33 -4.67
C GLY A 53 7.51 -11.19 -3.76
N TYR A 54 8.65 -10.66 -3.34
CA TYR A 54 9.49 -11.29 -2.32
C TYR A 54 8.73 -11.44 -0.99
N ILE A 55 8.09 -10.37 -0.51
CA ILE A 55 7.31 -10.39 0.73
C ILE A 55 6.19 -11.42 0.65
N ALA A 56 5.45 -11.46 -0.46
CA ALA A 56 4.37 -12.42 -0.65
C ALA A 56 4.87 -13.87 -0.57
N LYS A 57 5.97 -14.18 -1.27
CA LYS A 57 6.58 -15.53 -1.26
C LYS A 57 7.17 -15.93 0.10
N ASN A 58 7.61 -14.95 0.89
CA ASN A 58 8.26 -15.18 2.19
C ASN A 58 7.36 -14.77 3.38
N ARG A 59 6.06 -14.63 3.16
CA ARG A 59 5.12 -14.03 4.12
C ARG A 59 5.25 -14.66 5.51
N GLU A 60 5.24 -15.98 5.59
CA GLU A 60 5.35 -16.72 6.85
C GLU A 60 6.64 -16.37 7.60
N ARG A 61 7.80 -16.49 6.93
CA ARG A 61 9.11 -16.15 7.51
C ARG A 61 9.14 -14.71 8.03
N VAL A 62 8.66 -13.76 7.23
CA VAL A 62 8.64 -12.34 7.58
C VAL A 62 7.76 -12.08 8.81
N LEU A 63 6.55 -12.66 8.84
CA LEU A 63 5.62 -12.49 9.95
C LEU A 63 6.11 -13.17 11.24
N THR A 64 6.71 -14.36 11.15
CA THR A 64 7.30 -15.05 12.30
C THR A 64 8.43 -14.23 12.93
N GLU A 65 9.32 -13.67 12.11
CA GLU A 65 10.40 -12.80 12.60
C GLU A 65 9.87 -11.49 13.20
N TRP A 66 8.84 -10.90 12.61
CA TRP A 66 8.17 -9.73 13.16
C TRP A 66 7.56 -10.02 14.53
N GLN A 67 6.80 -11.12 14.63
CA GLN A 67 6.16 -11.55 15.88
C GLN A 67 7.21 -11.77 16.96
N LYS A 68 8.30 -12.50 16.66
CA LYS A 68 9.40 -12.74 17.60
C LYS A 68 10.00 -11.45 18.16
N ARG A 69 10.16 -10.42 17.33
CA ARG A 69 10.83 -9.17 17.70
C ARG A 69 9.91 -8.19 18.44
N TYR A 70 8.62 -8.16 18.07
CA TYR A 70 7.74 -7.06 18.44
C TYR A 70 6.47 -7.47 19.17
N ALA A 71 6.17 -8.77 19.29
CA ALA A 71 4.95 -9.23 19.96
C ALA A 71 5.03 -9.29 21.49
N SER A 72 6.16 -8.91 22.10
CA SER A 72 6.36 -8.96 23.56
C SER A 72 5.42 -8.03 24.34
N LYS A 73 4.81 -7.04 23.68
CA LYS A 73 3.81 -6.13 24.24
C LYS A 73 2.41 -6.29 23.62
N SER A 74 2.20 -7.35 22.84
CA SER A 74 0.89 -7.63 22.25
C SER A 74 -0.04 -8.24 23.29
N GLU A 75 -1.34 -7.92 23.23
CA GLU A 75 -2.36 -8.66 23.96
C GLU A 75 -2.25 -10.15 23.62
N LYS A 76 -2.58 -11.03 24.59
CA LYS A 76 -2.56 -12.47 24.35
C LYS A 76 -3.48 -12.78 23.17
N GLN A 77 -2.94 -13.45 22.16
CA GLN A 77 -3.76 -14.00 21.09
C GLN A 77 -4.65 -15.12 21.66
N PRO A 78 -5.92 -15.18 21.27
CA PRO A 78 -6.87 -16.20 21.74
C PRO A 78 -6.48 -17.62 21.34
#